data_AF-A0A450WXS4-F1
#
_entry.id   AF-A0A450WXS4-F1
#
_cell.length_a   1.000
_cell.length_b   1.000
_cell.length_c   1.000
_cell.angle_alpha   90.00
_cell.angle_beta   90.00
_cell.angle_gamma   90.00
#
_symmetry.space_group_name_H-M   'P 1'
#
loop_
_entity.id
_entity.type
_entity.pdbx_description
1 polymer ?
#
loop_
_entity_poly.entity_id
_entity_poly.type
_entity_poly.pdbx_seq_one_letter_code
_entity_poly.pdbx_strand_id
1 'polypeptide(L)'
;MYVMGINSVFHESAACLLKDGVILVAAEEERFNRIKHGKKPKEDNPDELPLNAIHYCLESVGITLSEVEYVGYSFDPEKMPQGPYHDLFGEEWGGSAGLEKFCRKIYQVADRLKAMGFKGELKWIDHHTAHAASAFYASPFREAAILVVDGIGETNSTSFFSGKNKKLKPLQEVSYPASLGFLWESFSHLLGFSIYDAAKVMGLAAYGDPRRYSSYFDKIVKVAPNGKFEMDNEVLRFGSIIYDPPSANCQGLEALFSLEKRARDQRLMESHEDIAASLQMITDKVMQYFLI
;
A
#
# COMPACT_ATOMS: atom_id res chain seq x y z
N MET A 1 2.35 -29.77 -3.54
CA MET A 1 2.49 -28.82 -2.43
C MET A 1 1.42 -27.75 -2.51
N TYR A 2 0.58 -27.57 -1.48
CA TYR A 2 -0.39 -26.47 -1.42
C TYR A 2 0.11 -25.30 -0.56
N VAL A 3 0.03 -24.09 -1.11
CA VAL A 3 0.44 -22.85 -0.43
C VAL A 3 -0.66 -21.82 -0.56
N MET A 4 -1.03 -21.18 0.54
CA MET A 4 -2.01 -20.09 0.55
C MET A 4 -1.34 -18.75 0.85
N GLY A 5 -1.50 -17.77 -0.02
CA GLY A 5 -1.17 -16.37 0.27
C GLY A 5 -2.37 -15.66 0.90
N ILE A 6 -2.13 -14.86 1.94
CA ILE A 6 -3.15 -14.03 2.60
C ILE A 6 -2.62 -12.61 2.73
N ASN A 7 -3.43 -11.64 2.28
CA ASN A 7 -3.29 -10.24 2.64
C ASN A 7 -4.47 -9.84 3.52
N SER A 8 -4.20 -9.29 4.69
CA SER A 8 -5.22 -8.68 5.54
C SER A 8 -4.64 -7.77 6.61
N VAL A 9 -3.45 -7.21 6.41
CA VAL A 9 -2.83 -6.39 7.47
C VAL A 9 -3.58 -5.06 7.66
N PHE A 10 -3.84 -4.34 6.58
CA PHE A 10 -4.52 -3.04 6.61
C PHE A 10 -5.88 -3.14 5.91
N HIS A 11 -5.90 -2.94 4.60
CA HIS A 11 -7.07 -3.02 3.71
C HIS A 11 -6.80 -4.02 2.57
N GLU A 12 -7.70 -4.09 1.59
CA GLU A 12 -7.61 -4.96 0.40
C GLU A 12 -7.42 -6.44 0.77
N SER A 13 -8.21 -6.88 1.75
CA SER A 13 -8.08 -8.24 2.26
C SER A 13 -8.41 -9.28 1.18
N ALA A 14 -7.55 -10.28 1.01
CA ALA A 14 -7.61 -11.25 -0.08
C ALA A 14 -6.90 -12.57 0.26
N ALA A 15 -7.25 -13.63 -0.46
CA ALA A 15 -6.60 -14.93 -0.39
C ALA A 15 -6.26 -15.47 -1.78
N CYS A 16 -5.18 -16.22 -1.89
CA CYS A 16 -4.74 -16.90 -3.12
C CYS A 16 -4.24 -18.30 -2.78
N LEU A 17 -4.64 -19.32 -3.55
CA LEU A 17 -4.21 -20.69 -3.37
C LEU A 17 -3.39 -21.16 -4.57
N LEU A 18 -2.20 -21.69 -4.28
CA LEU A 18 -1.27 -22.23 -5.25
C LEU A 18 -1.06 -23.72 -5.02
N LYS A 19 -0.82 -24.45 -6.11
CA LYS A 19 -0.35 -25.84 -6.08
C LYS A 19 0.90 -25.97 -6.95
N ASP A 20 2.01 -26.39 -6.33
CA ASP A 20 3.28 -26.65 -7.03
C ASP A 20 3.76 -25.46 -7.88
N GLY A 21 3.54 -24.24 -7.38
CA GLY A 21 3.91 -22.98 -8.04
C GLY A 21 2.91 -22.46 -9.06
N VAL A 22 1.78 -23.13 -9.26
CA VAL A 22 0.70 -22.70 -10.14
C VAL A 22 -0.43 -22.10 -9.31
N ILE A 23 -0.87 -20.88 -9.65
CA ILE A 23 -2.05 -20.26 -9.04
C ILE A 23 -3.28 -21.04 -9.50
N LEU A 24 -4.06 -21.55 -8.54
CA LEU A 24 -5.33 -22.22 -8.82
C LEU A 24 -6.50 -21.25 -8.70
N VAL A 25 -6.54 -20.45 -7.64
CA VAL A 25 -7.63 -19.53 -7.31
C VAL A 25 -7.07 -18.31 -6.57
N ALA A 26 -7.61 -17.12 -6.84
CA ALA A 26 -7.37 -15.91 -6.07
C ALA A 26 -8.68 -15.12 -5.94
N ALA A 27 -8.92 -14.53 -4.77
CA ALA A 27 -10.17 -13.84 -4.49
C ALA A 27 -9.98 -12.70 -3.48
N GLU A 28 -10.67 -11.59 -3.71
CA GLU A 28 -10.71 -10.44 -2.80
C GLU A 28 -11.97 -10.51 -1.91
N GLU A 29 -11.81 -10.23 -0.63
CA GLU A 29 -12.86 -10.35 0.39
C GLU A 29 -14.07 -9.43 0.10
N GLU A 30 -13.81 -8.23 -0.45
CA GLU A 30 -14.86 -7.25 -0.78
C GLU A 30 -15.90 -7.78 -1.77
N ARG A 31 -15.53 -8.78 -2.58
CA ARG A 31 -16.44 -9.40 -3.55
C ARG A 31 -17.56 -10.16 -2.83
N PHE A 32 -17.28 -10.70 -1.64
CA PHE A 32 -18.21 -11.51 -0.85
C PHE A 32 -18.93 -10.68 0.21
N ASN A 33 -18.19 -9.98 1.08
CA ASN A 33 -18.78 -9.27 2.21
C ASN A 33 -19.40 -7.90 1.83
N ARG A 34 -19.13 -7.43 0.60
CA ARG A 34 -19.63 -6.15 0.04
C ARG A 34 -19.13 -4.91 0.79
N ILE A 35 -18.11 -5.07 1.63
CA ILE A 35 -17.39 -3.98 2.30
C ILE A 35 -16.23 -3.61 1.39
N LYS A 36 -16.29 -2.40 0.81
CA LYS A 36 -15.24 -1.90 -0.08
C LYS A 36 -13.88 -1.91 0.65
N HIS A 37 -12.85 -2.35 -0.04
CA HIS A 37 -11.49 -2.61 0.46
C HIS A 37 -11.40 -3.77 1.47
N GLY A 38 -12.41 -4.64 1.54
CA GLY A 38 -12.45 -5.85 2.35
C GLY A 38 -12.74 -5.59 3.83
N LYS A 39 -12.05 -4.62 4.42
CA LYS A 39 -12.28 -4.14 5.78
C LYS A 39 -11.82 -2.69 5.95
N LYS A 40 -12.24 -2.07 7.05
CA LYS A 40 -11.69 -0.79 7.51
C LYS A 40 -10.40 -1.09 8.29
N PRO A 41 -9.25 -0.53 7.89
CA PRO A 41 -8.03 -0.71 8.67
C PRO A 41 -8.19 -0.04 10.04
N LYS A 42 -7.79 -0.75 11.10
CA LYS A 42 -7.74 -0.26 12.48
C LYS A 42 -6.47 -0.76 13.16
N GLU A 43 -6.07 -0.10 14.24
CA GLU A 43 -4.92 -0.51 15.03
C GLU A 43 -5.14 -1.87 15.73
N ASP A 44 -6.37 -2.39 15.74
CA ASP A 44 -6.74 -3.58 16.50
C ASP A 44 -7.39 -4.73 15.73
N ASN A 45 -7.38 -4.64 14.41
CA ASN A 45 -7.89 -5.69 13.53
C ASN A 45 -6.91 -6.21 12.46
N PRO A 46 -5.57 -6.11 12.56
CA PRO A 46 -4.70 -6.70 11.54
C PRO A 46 -4.77 -8.24 11.51
N ASP A 47 -5.41 -8.87 12.47
CA ASP A 47 -5.71 -10.31 12.54
C ASP A 47 -7.07 -10.70 11.95
N GLU A 48 -7.86 -9.74 11.48
CA GLU A 48 -9.12 -10.00 10.80
C GLU A 48 -8.85 -10.58 9.41
N LEU A 49 -8.95 -11.92 9.30
CA LEU A 49 -8.70 -12.71 8.10
C LEU A 49 -9.83 -12.61 7.07
N PRO A 50 -9.54 -12.73 5.76
CA PRO A 50 -10.53 -12.73 4.69
C PRO A 50 -11.21 -14.10 4.59
N LEU A 51 -12.12 -14.39 5.52
CA LEU A 51 -12.71 -15.72 5.68
C LEU A 51 -13.44 -16.21 4.44
N ASN A 52 -14.19 -15.33 3.75
CA ASN A 52 -14.94 -15.74 2.57
C ASN A 52 -14.00 -16.04 1.39
N ALA A 53 -12.96 -15.24 1.20
CA ALA A 53 -11.96 -15.50 0.17
C ALA A 53 -11.17 -16.80 0.45
N ILE A 54 -10.80 -17.05 1.72
CA ILE A 54 -10.14 -18.30 2.14
C ILE A 54 -11.05 -19.51 1.83
N HIS A 55 -12.30 -19.47 2.28
CA HIS A 55 -13.24 -20.56 2.03
C HIS A 55 -13.47 -20.78 0.54
N TYR A 56 -13.67 -19.71 -0.24
CA TYR A 56 -13.83 -19.80 -1.68
C TYR A 56 -12.64 -20.47 -2.37
N CYS A 57 -11.42 -20.13 -1.99
CA CYS A 57 -10.21 -20.75 -2.53
C CYS A 57 -10.14 -22.26 -2.24
N LEU A 58 -10.48 -22.66 -1.00
CA LEU A 58 -10.46 -24.06 -0.56
C LEU A 58 -11.56 -24.89 -1.24
N GLU A 59 -12.79 -24.39 -1.22
CA GLU A 59 -13.96 -25.05 -1.81
C GLU A 59 -13.81 -25.24 -3.33
N SER A 60 -13.27 -24.24 -4.03
CA SER A 60 -13.05 -24.29 -5.48
C SER A 60 -12.09 -25.41 -5.92
N VAL A 61 -11.21 -25.86 -5.01
CA VAL A 61 -10.23 -26.93 -5.27
C VAL A 61 -10.64 -28.25 -4.57
N GLY A 62 -11.62 -28.21 -3.67
CA GLY A 62 -12.11 -29.37 -2.93
C GLY A 62 -11.14 -29.86 -1.85
N ILE A 63 -10.39 -28.95 -1.22
CA ILE A 63 -9.47 -29.25 -0.12
C ILE A 63 -9.87 -28.49 1.15
N THR A 64 -9.31 -28.90 2.28
CA THR A 64 -9.44 -28.23 3.57
C THR A 64 -8.18 -27.42 3.91
N LEU A 65 -8.29 -26.47 4.84
CA LEU A 65 -7.14 -25.70 5.33
C LEU A 65 -6.06 -26.60 5.96
N SER A 66 -6.43 -27.80 6.45
CA SER A 66 -5.49 -28.76 7.04
C SER A 66 -4.56 -29.42 6.01
N GLU A 67 -4.88 -29.32 4.72
CA GLU A 67 -4.07 -29.82 3.60
C GLU A 67 -3.14 -28.75 3.02
N VAL A 68 -3.23 -27.51 3.50
CA VAL A 68 -2.32 -26.42 3.14
C VAL A 68 -1.03 -26.57 3.96
N GLU A 69 0.11 -26.64 3.28
CA GLU A 69 1.42 -26.84 3.91
C GLU A 69 2.00 -25.52 4.42
N TYR A 70 1.79 -24.44 3.67
CA TYR A 70 2.29 -23.11 4.01
C TYR A 70 1.21 -22.06 3.84
N VAL A 71 1.13 -21.14 4.79
CA VAL A 71 0.42 -19.86 4.63
C VAL A 71 1.45 -18.75 4.57
N GLY A 72 1.50 -17.98 3.49
CA GLY A 72 2.29 -16.75 3.40
C GLY A 72 1.42 -15.56 3.74
N TYR A 73 1.75 -14.84 4.82
CA TYR A 73 1.07 -13.61 5.20
C TYR A 73 1.91 -12.41 4.76
N SER A 74 1.33 -11.49 3.99
CA SER A 74 2.04 -10.39 3.32
C SER A 74 2.37 -9.21 4.23
N PHE A 75 2.88 -9.51 5.42
CA PHE A 75 3.43 -8.52 6.35
C PHE A 75 4.40 -9.19 7.32
N ASP A 76 5.50 -8.53 7.67
CA ASP A 76 6.47 -8.99 8.65
C ASP A 76 6.40 -8.22 9.98
N PRO A 77 5.82 -8.81 11.05
CA PRO A 77 5.71 -8.14 12.34
C PRO A 77 7.05 -7.88 13.04
N GLU A 78 8.15 -8.53 12.62
CA GLU A 78 9.47 -8.29 13.23
C GLU A 78 10.14 -7.01 12.71
N LYS A 79 9.76 -6.56 11.50
CA LYS A 79 10.26 -5.31 10.91
C LYS A 79 9.49 -4.09 11.36
N MET A 80 8.22 -4.28 11.70
CA MET A 80 7.32 -3.18 12.06
C MET A 80 7.84 -2.27 13.20
N PRO A 81 8.41 -2.78 14.32
CA PRO A 81 8.91 -1.94 15.40
C PRO A 81 10.10 -1.03 15.01
N GLN A 82 10.72 -1.29 13.86
CA GLN A 82 11.82 -0.47 13.32
C GLN A 82 11.29 0.62 12.35
N GLY A 83 10.00 0.57 12.05
CA GLY A 83 9.33 1.46 11.12
C GLY A 83 8.85 2.76 11.77
N PRO A 84 8.53 3.77 10.96
CA PRO A 84 8.11 5.10 11.41
C PRO A 84 6.63 5.13 11.82
N TYR A 85 6.10 4.02 12.33
CA TYR A 85 4.68 3.91 12.69
C TYR A 85 4.28 4.80 13.86
N HIS A 86 5.23 5.27 14.65
CA HIS A 86 4.99 6.28 15.65
C HIS A 86 4.50 7.61 15.06
N ASP A 87 4.93 7.92 13.83
CA ASP A 87 4.54 9.11 13.09
C ASP A 87 3.36 8.87 12.15
N LEU A 88 2.94 7.61 11.97
CA LEU A 88 1.84 7.24 11.08
C LEU A 88 0.53 7.18 11.85
N PHE A 89 -0.55 7.65 11.22
CA PHE A 89 -1.94 7.45 11.63
C PHE A 89 -2.40 8.19 12.93
N GLY A 90 -1.74 9.28 13.34
CA GLY A 90 -2.17 10.16 14.43
C GLY A 90 -2.15 9.53 15.84
N GLU A 91 -2.68 10.21 16.88
CA GLU A 91 -2.61 9.73 18.27
C GLU A 91 -3.30 8.37 18.52
N GLU A 92 -4.33 8.02 17.74
CA GLU A 92 -5.08 6.75 17.90
C GLU A 92 -4.28 5.51 17.46
N TRP A 93 -3.38 5.64 16.49
CA TRP A 93 -2.55 4.53 15.97
C TRP A 93 -1.06 4.71 16.28
N GLY A 94 -0.54 5.93 16.15
CA GLY A 94 0.88 6.30 16.23
C GLY A 94 1.42 6.50 17.65
N GLY A 95 0.55 6.49 18.66
CA GLY A 95 1.00 6.33 20.03
C GLY A 95 1.68 4.97 20.24
N SER A 96 2.67 4.88 21.14
CA SER A 96 3.34 3.61 21.46
C SER A 96 2.36 2.49 21.83
N ALA A 97 1.22 2.83 22.44
CA ALA A 97 0.16 1.90 22.79
C ALA A 97 -0.64 1.36 21.58
N GLY A 98 -0.87 2.19 20.55
CA GLY A 98 -1.55 1.78 19.31
C GLY A 98 -0.69 0.81 18.52
N LEU A 99 0.59 1.13 18.34
CA LEU A 99 1.57 0.24 17.72
C LEU A 99 1.70 -1.09 18.50
N GLU A 100 1.78 -1.04 19.84
CA GLU A 100 1.83 -2.25 20.66
C GLU A 100 0.57 -3.12 20.49
N LYS A 101 -0.62 -2.50 20.47
CA LYS A 101 -1.90 -3.17 20.23
C LYS A 101 -1.92 -3.84 18.85
N PHE A 102 -1.46 -3.14 17.82
CA PHE A 102 -1.39 -3.65 16.45
C PHE A 102 -0.41 -4.81 16.31
N CYS A 103 0.81 -4.68 16.82
CA CYS A 103 1.81 -5.74 16.84
C CYS A 103 1.27 -6.99 17.55
N ARG A 104 0.69 -6.83 18.75
CA ARG A 104 0.07 -7.94 19.49
C ARG A 104 -1.02 -8.61 18.68
N LYS A 105 -1.83 -7.84 17.97
CA LYS A 105 -2.90 -8.36 17.12
C LYS A 105 -2.36 -9.14 15.94
N ILE A 106 -1.36 -8.64 15.20
CA ILE A 106 -0.77 -9.40 14.07
C ILE A 106 -0.38 -10.82 14.49
N TYR A 107 0.30 -10.99 15.63
CA TYR A 107 0.72 -12.32 16.08
C TYR A 107 -0.47 -13.29 16.32
N GLN A 108 -1.70 -12.79 16.53
CA GLN A 108 -2.90 -13.63 16.67
C GLN A 108 -3.36 -14.29 15.35
N VAL A 109 -2.85 -13.86 14.18
CA VAL A 109 -3.11 -14.51 12.89
C VAL A 109 -2.78 -16.00 12.95
N ALA A 110 -1.65 -16.36 13.58
CA ALA A 110 -1.23 -17.76 13.72
C ALA A 110 -2.27 -18.59 14.47
N ASP A 111 -2.79 -18.07 15.59
CA ASP A 111 -3.78 -18.76 16.41
C ASP A 111 -5.15 -18.83 15.72
N ARG A 112 -5.52 -17.79 14.96
CA ARG A 112 -6.74 -17.81 14.15
C ARG A 112 -6.69 -18.86 13.05
N LEU A 113 -5.58 -18.96 12.32
CA LEU A 113 -5.40 -20.00 11.31
C LEU A 113 -5.46 -21.41 11.92
N LYS A 114 -4.80 -21.62 13.07
CA LYS A 114 -4.88 -22.89 13.81
C LYS A 114 -6.31 -23.21 14.24
N ALA A 115 -7.06 -22.23 14.74
CA ALA A 115 -8.46 -22.39 15.12
C ALA A 115 -9.37 -22.74 13.93
N MET A 116 -9.00 -22.30 12.72
CA MET A 116 -9.64 -22.70 11.45
C MET A 116 -9.19 -24.09 10.94
N GLY A 117 -8.31 -24.79 11.65
CA GLY A 117 -7.84 -26.12 11.30
C GLY A 117 -6.54 -26.16 10.47
N PHE A 118 -5.83 -25.05 10.34
CA PHE A 118 -4.50 -25.02 9.71
C PHE A 118 -3.49 -25.84 10.54
N LYS A 119 -2.75 -26.72 9.87
CA LYS A 119 -1.72 -27.58 10.48
C LYS A 119 -0.32 -27.36 9.91
N GLY A 120 -0.21 -26.51 8.89
CA GLY A 120 1.04 -26.19 8.22
C GLY A 120 1.84 -25.11 8.95
N GLU A 121 2.77 -24.50 8.22
CA GLU A 121 3.63 -23.44 8.72
C GLU A 121 3.21 -22.06 8.20
N LEU A 122 3.03 -21.10 9.11
CA LEU A 122 2.85 -19.69 8.77
C LEU A 122 4.20 -19.06 8.45
N LYS A 123 4.29 -18.38 7.31
CA LYS A 123 5.45 -17.60 6.88
C LYS A 123 5.05 -16.13 6.83
N TRP A 124 5.70 -15.31 7.64
CA TRP A 124 5.64 -13.86 7.50
C TRP A 124 6.48 -13.45 6.30
N ILE A 125 5.89 -12.70 5.38
CA ILE A 125 6.53 -12.24 4.16
C ILE A 125 6.52 -10.73 4.19
N ASP A 126 7.71 -10.13 4.17
CA ASP A 126 7.89 -8.69 4.01
C ASP A 126 7.01 -8.13 2.89
N HIS A 127 6.31 -7.02 3.15
CA HIS A 127 5.25 -6.50 2.31
C HIS A 127 5.71 -6.21 0.88
N HIS A 128 6.81 -5.47 0.74
CA HIS A 128 7.37 -5.16 -0.58
C HIS A 128 8.00 -6.38 -1.25
N THR A 129 8.49 -7.36 -0.50
CA THR A 129 8.91 -8.65 -1.05
C THR A 129 7.72 -9.42 -1.62
N ALA A 130 6.54 -9.36 -0.98
CA ALA A 130 5.31 -9.94 -1.52
C ALA A 130 4.87 -9.24 -2.81
N HIS A 131 4.94 -7.90 -2.88
CA HIS A 131 4.72 -7.13 -4.12
C HIS A 131 5.73 -7.52 -5.22
N ALA A 132 7.02 -7.56 -4.91
CA ALA A 132 8.05 -7.93 -5.87
C ALA A 132 7.86 -9.38 -6.39
N ALA A 133 7.47 -10.30 -5.51
CA ALA A 133 7.19 -11.70 -5.87
C ALA A 133 5.97 -11.85 -6.77
N SER A 134 4.88 -11.11 -6.51
CA SER A 134 3.67 -11.18 -7.32
C SER A 134 3.91 -10.72 -8.76
N ALA A 135 4.81 -9.75 -8.97
CA ALA A 135 5.24 -9.33 -10.29
C ALA A 135 6.26 -10.29 -10.92
N PHE A 136 7.38 -10.56 -10.24
CA PHE A 136 8.50 -11.29 -10.83
C PHE A 136 8.16 -12.75 -11.13
N TYR A 137 7.54 -13.46 -10.19
CA TYR A 137 7.24 -14.89 -10.38
C TYR A 137 6.07 -15.15 -11.33
N ALA A 138 5.19 -14.17 -11.53
CA ALA A 138 4.14 -14.23 -12.55
C ALA A 138 4.63 -13.79 -13.94
N SER A 139 5.77 -13.10 -14.02
CA SER A 139 6.35 -12.65 -15.28
C SER A 139 7.06 -13.79 -16.05
N PRO A 140 7.21 -13.68 -17.39
CA PRO A 140 7.96 -14.65 -18.17
C PRO A 140 9.49 -14.49 -18.05
N PHE A 141 9.97 -13.50 -17.29
CA PHE A 141 11.38 -13.13 -17.26
C PHE A 141 12.16 -13.99 -16.27
N ARG A 142 13.32 -14.50 -16.71
CA ARG A 142 14.26 -15.24 -15.83
C ARG A 142 15.12 -14.31 -14.98
N GLU A 143 15.33 -13.08 -15.46
CA GLU A 143 16.09 -12.04 -14.82
C GLU A 143 15.40 -10.70 -15.09
N ALA A 144 15.20 -9.91 -14.04
CA ALA A 144 14.51 -8.62 -14.12
C ALA A 144 14.99 -7.68 -13.01
N ALA A 145 15.06 -6.38 -13.32
CA ALA A 145 14.99 -5.35 -12.30
C ALA A 145 13.52 -5.16 -11.89
N ILE A 146 13.26 -5.00 -10.60
CA ILE A 146 11.91 -4.92 -10.05
C ILE A 146 11.83 -3.67 -9.19
N LEU A 147 10.80 -2.87 -9.44
CA LEU A 147 10.50 -1.65 -8.71
C LEU A 147 9.12 -1.81 -8.07
N VAL A 148 9.06 -1.67 -6.75
CA VAL A 148 7.81 -1.58 -5.98
C VAL A 148 7.64 -0.11 -5.58
N VAL A 149 6.50 0.48 -5.90
CA VAL A 149 6.09 1.82 -5.47
C VAL A 149 4.74 1.71 -4.81
N ASP A 150 4.65 2.14 -3.56
CA ASP A 150 3.51 1.89 -2.69
C ASP A 150 3.20 3.12 -1.82
N GLY A 151 2.10 3.07 -1.08
CA GLY A 151 1.84 3.95 0.05
C GLY A 151 2.87 3.72 1.14
N ILE A 152 2.85 2.52 1.73
CA ILE A 152 3.86 2.06 2.70
C ILE A 152 3.81 0.54 2.90
N GLY A 153 4.98 -0.09 3.01
CA GLY A 153 5.16 -1.41 3.60
C GLY A 153 5.41 -1.32 5.11
N GLU A 154 6.41 -2.05 5.62
CA GLU A 154 6.83 -2.00 7.02
C GLU A 154 7.59 -0.71 7.38
N THR A 155 8.53 -0.29 6.53
CA THR A 155 9.42 0.85 6.84
C THR A 155 9.67 1.76 5.63
N ASN A 156 9.28 1.31 4.45
CA ASN A 156 9.61 1.90 3.17
C ASN A 156 8.35 2.07 2.31
N SER A 157 8.43 2.97 1.33
CA SER A 157 7.35 3.24 0.36
C SER A 157 7.74 2.86 -1.06
N THR A 158 9.04 2.63 -1.29
CA THR A 158 9.58 2.24 -2.58
C THR A 158 10.75 1.31 -2.37
N SER A 159 10.80 0.19 -3.10
CA SER A 159 11.86 -0.81 -2.99
C SER A 159 12.30 -1.32 -4.35
N PHE A 160 13.60 -1.58 -4.46
CA PHE A 160 14.27 -2.05 -5.67
C PHE A 160 14.81 -3.45 -5.43
N PHE A 161 14.53 -4.37 -6.34
CA PHE A 161 15.03 -5.74 -6.28
C PHE A 161 15.69 -6.17 -7.59
N SER A 162 16.67 -7.05 -7.48
CA SER A 162 17.14 -7.88 -8.58
C SER A 162 16.46 -9.24 -8.48
N GLY A 163 15.67 -9.59 -9.49
CA GLY A 163 15.13 -10.92 -9.68
C GLY A 163 16.04 -11.73 -10.60
N LYS A 164 16.52 -12.90 -10.17
CA LYS A 164 17.30 -13.81 -11.02
C LYS A 164 17.07 -15.26 -10.61
N ASN A 165 16.74 -16.13 -11.57
CA ASN A 165 16.60 -17.58 -11.35
C ASN A 165 15.69 -17.91 -10.15
N LYS A 166 14.51 -17.30 -10.08
CA LYS A 166 13.53 -17.44 -8.99
C LYS A 166 14.03 -16.99 -7.60
N LYS A 167 15.04 -16.12 -7.54
CA LYS A 167 15.48 -15.46 -6.31
C LYS A 167 15.26 -13.96 -6.43
N LEU A 168 14.77 -13.36 -5.36
CA LEU A 168 14.69 -11.92 -5.18
C LEU A 168 15.83 -11.47 -4.27
N LYS A 169 16.56 -10.44 -4.69
CA LYS A 169 17.59 -9.80 -3.88
C LYS A 169 17.22 -8.31 -3.73
N PRO A 170 16.97 -7.80 -2.51
CA PRO A 170 16.79 -6.37 -2.30
C PRO A 170 18.08 -5.61 -2.64
N LEU A 171 17.94 -4.43 -3.24
CA LEU A 171 19.05 -3.58 -3.68
C LEU A 171 19.07 -2.24 -2.95
N GLN A 172 17.93 -1.55 -2.96
CA GLN A 172 17.77 -0.21 -2.42
C GLN A 172 16.31 -0.01 -2.00
N GLU A 173 16.08 0.96 -1.12
CA GLU A 173 14.75 1.41 -0.73
C GLU A 173 14.72 2.92 -0.49
N VAL A 174 13.53 3.48 -0.60
CA VAL A 174 13.16 4.81 -0.11
C VAL A 174 12.32 4.60 1.14
N SER A 175 12.89 4.98 2.28
CA SER A 175 12.22 4.92 3.57
C SER A 175 11.14 6.01 3.65
N TYR A 176 10.07 5.73 4.38
CA TYR A 176 9.13 6.78 4.80
C TYR A 176 9.92 7.89 5.55
N PRO A 177 9.55 9.19 5.45
CA PRO A 177 8.28 9.72 4.97
C PRO A 177 8.15 9.96 3.47
N ALA A 178 9.19 9.79 2.66
CA ALA A 178 9.03 9.99 1.23
C ALA A 178 8.16 8.87 0.64
N SER A 179 6.94 9.17 0.17
CA SER A 179 5.99 8.20 -0.39
C SER A 179 5.21 8.81 -1.55
N LEU A 180 5.36 8.22 -2.74
CA LEU A 180 4.54 8.58 -3.89
C LEU A 180 3.07 8.19 -3.66
N GLY A 181 2.78 7.04 -3.04
CA GLY A 181 1.41 6.63 -2.73
C GLY A 181 0.70 7.66 -1.85
N PHE A 182 1.31 8.04 -0.72
CA PHE A 182 0.71 9.04 0.18
C PHE A 182 0.66 10.44 -0.42
N LEU A 183 1.59 10.80 -1.31
CA LEU A 183 1.47 12.04 -2.09
C LEU A 183 0.16 12.05 -2.88
N TRP A 184 -0.12 10.97 -3.61
CA TRP A 184 -1.36 10.85 -4.40
C TRP A 184 -2.62 10.85 -3.53
N GLU A 185 -2.60 10.18 -2.37
CA GLU A 185 -3.71 10.18 -1.43
C GLU A 185 -3.99 11.57 -0.84
N SER A 186 -2.96 12.30 -0.40
CA SER A 186 -3.10 13.66 0.13
C SER A 186 -3.69 14.61 -0.91
N PHE A 187 -3.22 14.54 -2.16
CA PHE A 187 -3.78 15.37 -3.24
C PHE A 187 -5.19 14.92 -3.65
N SER A 188 -5.48 13.62 -3.61
CA SER A 188 -6.86 13.13 -3.81
C SER A 188 -7.82 13.74 -2.79
N HIS A 189 -7.40 13.84 -1.52
CA HIS A 189 -8.20 14.48 -0.49
C HIS A 189 -8.28 16.00 -0.63
N LEU A 190 -7.17 16.68 -0.95
CA LEU A 190 -7.13 18.12 -1.25
C LEU A 190 -8.13 18.48 -2.36
N LEU A 191 -8.16 17.65 -3.39
CA LEU A 191 -9.09 17.74 -4.51
C LEU A 191 -10.43 17.08 -4.18
N GLY A 192 -10.90 17.09 -2.94
CA GLY A 192 -12.28 16.73 -2.57
C GLY A 192 -12.75 15.31 -2.92
N PHE A 193 -11.83 14.40 -3.23
CA PHE A 193 -12.09 12.97 -3.39
C PHE A 193 -11.74 12.21 -2.09
N SER A 194 -12.00 10.90 -2.07
CA SER A 194 -11.47 10.03 -1.00
C SER A 194 -9.96 9.81 -1.19
N ILE A 195 -9.23 9.50 -0.13
CA ILE A 195 -7.82 9.05 -0.26
C ILE A 195 -7.69 7.81 -1.15
N TYR A 196 -8.71 6.93 -1.18
CA TYR A 196 -8.78 5.77 -2.06
C TYR A 196 -9.13 6.08 -3.54
N ASP A 197 -9.27 7.36 -3.92
CA ASP A 197 -9.73 7.78 -5.25
C ASP A 197 -8.59 8.33 -6.14
N ALA A 198 -7.33 7.98 -5.87
CA ALA A 198 -6.18 8.43 -6.66
C ALA A 198 -6.34 8.21 -8.19
N ALA A 199 -6.99 7.11 -8.60
CA ALA A 199 -7.28 6.86 -10.02
C ALA A 199 -8.21 7.92 -10.65
N LYS A 200 -9.12 8.54 -9.89
CA LYS A 200 -9.95 9.65 -10.38
C LYS A 200 -9.12 10.91 -10.58
N VAL A 201 -8.14 11.16 -9.69
CA VAL A 201 -7.18 12.25 -9.84
C VAL A 201 -6.32 12.03 -11.08
N MET A 202 -5.87 10.80 -11.33
CA MET A 202 -5.15 10.46 -12.56
C MET A 202 -6.01 10.71 -13.81
N GLY A 203 -7.29 10.35 -13.77
CA GLY A 203 -8.23 10.69 -14.85
C GLY A 203 -8.43 12.20 -15.03
N LEU A 204 -8.47 12.96 -13.93
CA LEU A 204 -8.57 14.42 -13.94
C LEU A 204 -7.31 15.09 -14.53
N ALA A 205 -6.13 14.49 -14.30
CA ALA A 205 -4.85 15.01 -14.78
C ALA A 205 -4.78 15.16 -16.31
N ALA A 206 -5.59 14.40 -17.06
CA ALA A 206 -5.64 14.48 -18.53
C ALA A 206 -6.24 15.79 -19.06
N TYR A 207 -6.89 16.60 -18.22
CA TYR A 207 -7.58 17.82 -18.62
C TYR A 207 -6.78 19.11 -18.33
N GLY A 208 -5.72 19.04 -17.52
CA GLY A 208 -4.97 20.22 -17.06
C GLY A 208 -3.66 20.49 -17.80
N ASP A 209 -3.08 21.67 -17.57
CA ASP A 209 -1.72 22.03 -17.95
C ASP A 209 -0.73 21.64 -16.83
N PRO A 210 0.12 20.63 -17.02
CA PRO A 210 1.02 20.14 -15.98
C PRO A 210 2.09 21.15 -15.57
N ARG A 211 2.30 22.24 -16.33
CA ARG A 211 3.32 23.26 -16.04
C ARG A 211 2.86 24.31 -15.05
N ARG A 212 1.55 24.49 -14.84
CA ARG A 212 1.01 25.60 -14.05
C ARG A 212 1.43 25.55 -12.58
N TYR A 213 1.46 24.35 -11.99
CA TYR A 213 1.81 24.14 -10.58
C TYR A 213 3.13 23.39 -10.38
N SER A 214 3.91 23.14 -11.44
CA SER A 214 5.14 22.32 -11.35
C SER A 214 6.15 22.84 -10.32
N SER A 215 6.33 24.16 -10.25
CA SER A 215 7.25 24.83 -9.32
C SER A 215 6.82 24.72 -7.84
N TYR A 216 5.55 24.41 -7.58
CA TYR A 216 5.06 24.12 -6.23
C TYR A 216 5.45 22.70 -5.83
N PHE A 217 5.33 21.74 -6.74
CA PHE A 217 5.78 20.37 -6.53
C PHE A 217 7.29 20.28 -6.32
N ASP A 218 8.10 21.08 -7.02
CA ASP A 218 9.56 21.13 -6.81
C ASP A 218 9.96 21.57 -5.38
N LYS A 219 9.04 22.20 -4.63
CA LYS A 219 9.28 22.56 -3.21
C LYS A 219 9.07 21.38 -2.26
N ILE A 220 8.18 20.45 -2.60
CA ILE A 220 7.75 19.34 -1.74
C ILE A 220 8.26 17.97 -2.18
N VAL A 221 8.75 17.83 -3.41
CA VAL A 221 9.36 16.59 -3.93
C VAL A 221 10.72 16.92 -4.53
N LYS A 222 11.78 16.29 -4.01
CA LYS A 222 13.15 16.48 -4.47
C LYS A 222 13.76 15.15 -4.85
N VAL A 223 14.21 15.03 -6.09
CA VAL A 223 14.99 13.88 -6.52
C VAL A 223 16.42 14.01 -5.98
N ALA A 224 16.93 12.94 -5.37
CA ALA A 224 18.25 12.90 -4.75
C ALA A 224 19.27 12.17 -5.64
N PRO A 225 20.56 12.57 -5.66
CA PRO A 225 21.60 12.00 -6.54
C PRO A 225 21.83 10.48 -6.41
N ASN A 226 21.33 9.84 -5.36
CA ASN A 226 21.53 8.44 -5.03
C ASN A 226 20.40 7.51 -5.55
N GLY A 227 19.67 7.91 -6.59
CA GLY A 227 18.54 7.12 -7.09
C GLY A 227 17.33 7.10 -6.14
N LYS A 228 17.20 8.09 -5.25
CA LYS A 228 16.08 8.24 -4.31
C LYS A 228 15.35 9.56 -4.53
N PHE A 229 14.31 9.79 -3.74
CA PHE A 229 13.65 11.07 -3.62
C PHE A 229 13.36 11.37 -2.14
N GLU A 230 13.26 12.65 -1.84
CA GLU A 230 12.91 13.21 -0.54
C GLU A 230 11.61 14.01 -0.68
N MET A 231 10.86 14.10 0.42
CA MET A 231 9.62 14.86 0.46
C MET A 231 9.54 15.72 1.72
N ASP A 232 8.90 16.87 1.58
CA ASP A 232 8.65 17.79 2.69
C ASP A 232 7.40 17.33 3.48
N ASN A 233 7.63 16.48 4.49
CA ASN A 233 6.54 15.93 5.30
C ASN A 233 5.93 16.95 6.29
N GLU A 234 6.56 18.10 6.54
CA GLU A 234 5.95 19.17 7.34
C GLU A 234 4.76 19.80 6.58
N VAL A 235 4.91 19.92 5.26
CA VAL A 235 3.84 20.37 4.36
C VAL A 235 2.83 19.25 4.09
N LEU A 236 3.32 18.04 3.80
CA LEU A 236 2.50 16.92 3.33
C LEU A 236 1.74 16.18 4.43
N ARG A 237 2.27 16.17 5.65
CA ARG A 237 1.65 15.61 6.86
C ARG A 237 1.09 14.20 6.68
N PHE A 238 1.85 13.29 6.08
CA PHE A 238 1.41 11.92 5.80
C PHE A 238 0.94 11.17 7.04
N GLY A 239 1.52 11.47 8.21
CA GLY A 239 1.09 10.93 9.50
C GLY A 239 -0.36 11.24 9.90
N SER A 240 -0.99 12.21 9.24
CA SER A 240 -2.39 12.62 9.47
C SER A 240 -3.37 12.03 8.46
N ILE A 241 -2.94 11.08 7.62
CA ILE A 241 -3.86 10.31 6.77
C ILE A 241 -4.59 9.29 7.64
N ILE A 242 -5.91 9.33 7.60
CA ILE A 242 -6.80 8.44 8.33
C ILE A 242 -7.67 7.70 7.31
N TYR A 243 -7.68 6.38 7.38
CA TYR A 243 -8.40 5.55 6.42
C TYR A 243 -9.87 5.28 6.79
N ASP A 244 -10.28 5.54 8.04
CA ASP A 244 -11.67 5.45 8.48
C ASP A 244 -12.00 6.44 9.62
N PRO A 245 -12.89 7.44 9.41
CA PRO A 245 -13.38 7.88 8.11
C PRO A 245 -12.24 8.45 7.24
N PRO A 246 -12.22 8.19 5.91
CA PRO A 246 -11.17 8.65 5.00
C PRO A 246 -10.93 10.17 5.08
N SER A 247 -9.73 10.58 5.52
CA SER A 247 -9.34 11.99 5.63
C SER A 247 -7.83 12.20 5.60
N ALA A 248 -7.40 13.43 5.32
CA ALA A 248 -6.01 13.85 5.37
C ALA A 248 -5.90 15.33 5.81
N ASN A 249 -4.85 15.68 6.53
CA ASN A 249 -4.59 17.07 6.90
C ASN A 249 -3.96 17.85 5.73
N CYS A 250 -4.76 18.67 5.06
CA CYS A 250 -4.33 19.41 3.87
C CYS A 250 -3.79 20.82 4.19
N GLN A 251 -3.68 21.25 5.45
CA GLN A 251 -3.37 22.65 5.79
C GLN A 251 -2.05 23.15 5.16
N GLY A 252 -1.02 22.31 5.15
CA GLY A 252 0.26 22.64 4.53
C GLY A 252 0.14 22.81 3.02
N LEU A 253 -0.61 21.91 2.36
CA LEU A 253 -0.90 21.98 0.93
C LEU A 253 -1.76 23.21 0.58
N GLU A 254 -2.79 23.50 1.36
CA GLU A 254 -3.66 24.67 1.16
C GLU A 254 -2.86 25.98 1.22
N ALA A 255 -1.97 26.10 2.21
CA ALA A 255 -1.06 27.24 2.34
C ALA A 255 -0.07 27.32 1.17
N LEU A 256 0.55 26.20 0.79
CA LEU A 256 1.54 26.15 -0.29
C LEU A 256 0.93 26.51 -1.65
N PHE A 257 -0.21 25.93 -1.99
CA PHE A 257 -0.88 26.13 -3.28
C PHE A 257 -1.79 27.36 -3.30
N SER A 258 -1.98 28.01 -2.14
CA SER A 258 -2.92 29.13 -1.96
C SER A 258 -4.33 28.79 -2.46
N LEU A 259 -4.80 27.59 -2.08
CA LEU A 259 -6.05 27.00 -2.52
C LEU A 259 -6.73 26.33 -1.32
N GLU A 260 -8.05 26.47 -1.20
CA GLU A 260 -8.83 25.74 -0.20
C GLU A 260 -9.12 24.31 -0.67
N LYS A 261 -9.13 23.35 0.25
CA LYS A 261 -9.55 21.98 -0.02
C LYS A 261 -10.96 21.98 -0.59
N ARG A 262 -11.13 21.34 -1.75
CA ARG A 262 -12.44 21.28 -2.41
C ARG A 262 -13.42 20.46 -1.57
N ALA A 263 -14.64 20.95 -1.40
CA ALA A 263 -15.75 20.13 -0.92
C ALA A 263 -16.20 19.14 -2.02
N ARG A 264 -16.76 18.00 -1.62
CA ARG A 264 -17.11 16.92 -2.55
C ARG A 264 -18.21 17.31 -3.54
N ASP A 265 -19.13 18.17 -3.11
CA ASP A 265 -20.27 18.68 -3.87
C ASP A 265 -19.95 19.93 -4.71
N GLN A 266 -18.79 20.55 -4.47
CA GLN A 266 -18.31 21.65 -5.29
C GLN A 266 -17.86 21.19 -6.68
N ARG A 267 -18.10 22.05 -7.66
CA ARG A 267 -17.69 21.83 -9.04
C ARG A 267 -16.16 21.76 -9.16
N LEU A 268 -15.67 20.85 -10.00
CA LEU A 268 -14.29 20.87 -10.46
C LEU A 268 -14.02 22.13 -11.29
N MET A 269 -12.81 22.65 -11.16
CA MET A 269 -12.35 23.91 -11.77
C MET A 269 -11.03 23.61 -12.47
N GLU A 270 -10.66 24.43 -13.45
CA GLU A 270 -9.41 24.31 -14.20
C GLU A 270 -8.17 24.19 -13.27
N SER A 271 -8.14 24.93 -12.17
CA SER A 271 -7.06 24.82 -11.18
C SER A 271 -6.93 23.42 -10.56
N HIS A 272 -8.04 22.70 -10.37
CA HIS A 272 -8.02 21.32 -9.87
C HIS A 272 -7.46 20.36 -10.92
N GLU A 273 -7.78 20.59 -12.20
CA GLU A 273 -7.26 19.83 -13.34
C GLU A 273 -5.74 20.04 -13.48
N ASP A 274 -5.30 21.29 -13.40
CA ASP A 274 -3.89 21.66 -13.49
C ASP A 274 -3.06 21.11 -12.32
N ILE A 275 -3.59 21.12 -11.09
CA ILE A 275 -2.92 20.50 -9.94
C ILE A 275 -2.76 18.99 -10.17
N ALA A 276 -3.81 18.30 -10.65
CA ALA A 276 -3.74 16.88 -10.95
C ALA A 276 -2.73 16.58 -12.08
N ALA A 277 -2.69 17.41 -13.12
CA ALA A 277 -1.72 17.31 -14.21
C ALA A 277 -0.28 17.50 -13.72
N SER A 278 -0.04 18.51 -12.87
CA SER A 278 1.27 18.75 -12.27
C SER A 278 1.69 17.61 -11.32
N LEU A 279 0.76 17.02 -10.56
CA LEU A 279 1.01 15.84 -9.72
C LEU A 279 1.46 14.64 -10.56
N GLN A 280 0.78 14.37 -11.68
CA GLN A 280 1.19 13.32 -12.61
C GLN A 280 2.60 13.58 -13.15
N MET A 281 2.88 14.83 -13.58
CA MET A 281 4.18 15.18 -14.15
C MET A 281 5.34 15.02 -13.14
N ILE A 282 5.17 15.43 -11.88
CA ILE A 282 6.23 15.22 -10.88
C ILE A 282 6.41 13.73 -10.57
N THR A 283 5.33 12.95 -10.56
CA THR A 283 5.38 11.49 -10.39
C THR A 283 6.17 10.86 -11.53
N ASP A 284 5.88 11.22 -12.78
CA ASP A 284 6.59 10.74 -13.96
C ASP A 284 8.09 11.08 -13.90
N LYS A 285 8.43 12.31 -13.48
CA LYS A 285 9.83 12.75 -13.31
C LYS A 285 10.57 11.89 -12.28
N VAL A 286 9.95 11.56 -11.14
CA VAL A 286 10.54 10.67 -10.14
C VAL A 286 10.69 9.24 -10.70
N MET A 287 9.65 8.72 -11.35
CA MET A 287 9.67 7.37 -11.93
C MET A 287 10.73 7.22 -13.01
N GLN A 288 10.88 8.20 -13.90
CA GLN A 288 11.91 8.21 -14.95
C GLN A 288 13.32 8.27 -14.36
N TYR A 289 13.50 8.95 -13.22
CA TYR A 289 14.79 9.01 -12.56
C TYR A 289 15.28 7.64 -12.06
N PHE A 290 14.38 6.73 -11.73
CA PHE A 290 14.73 5.36 -11.35
C PHE A 290 15.22 4.49 -12.51
N LEU A 291 15.03 4.94 -13.75
CA LEU A 291 15.40 4.20 -14.97
C LEU A 291 16.79 4.59 -15.52
N ILE A 292 17.44 5.60 -14.92
CA ILE A 292 18.74 6.15 -15.34
C ILE A 292 19.85 5.58 -14.45
#